data_AF-A0A7J7KB33-F1
#
_entry.id   AF-A0A7J7KB33-F1
#
_cell.length_a   1.000
_cell.length_b   1.000
_cell.length_c   1.000
_cell.angle_alpha   90.00
_cell.angle_beta   90.00
_cell.angle_gamma   90.00
#
_symmetry.space_group_name_H-M   'P 1'
#
loop_
_entity.id
_entity.type
_entity.pdbx_description
1 polymer ?
#
loop_
_entity_poly.entity_id
_entity_poly.type
_entity_poly.pdbx_seq_one_letter_code
_entity_poly.pdbx_strand_id
1 'polypeptide(L)'
;MGDTPSKENSQQVYTEDLPTQLVSDSGCRLWYRHSGEDEIDKMPYIPESQLTTVEDYNTIIRSIHPYQITHLYAQINQEMLPLDFLCPNAIRIKLVGNRQTSYPLDCLGSLRKLKKIGIRGFNMSKGLPDVICSLSSLTKLLLASCQLRDLPERFKALSNLQILQIFEANFANGLPEAISELSMLKQLVLVQCNLRDIPMSLSKLQHLEKLEISLNKFTHLPKVIYKLNNLNELDFSSNKELRQMEPDLLTLNNLNQLNCVGCELLKLPPYFVCQQGLPAIRKCFLKQNKVFFLLLKLSEMR
;
A
#
# COMPACT_ATOMS: atom_id res chain seq x y z
N MET A 1 -3.40 -16.38 30.03
CA MET A 1 -2.15 -16.41 29.22
C MET A 1 -2.58 -16.02 27.82
N GLY A 2 -2.46 -14.73 27.52
CA GLY A 2 -3.01 -14.15 26.30
C GLY A 2 -1.89 -14.01 25.28
N ASP A 3 -2.06 -14.68 24.14
CA ASP A 3 -1.20 -14.51 22.99
C ASP A 3 -1.30 -13.06 22.51
N THR A 4 -0.19 -12.34 22.66
CA THR A 4 0.05 -11.08 21.97
C THR A 4 0.02 -11.34 20.45
N PRO A 5 -0.85 -10.71 19.65
CA PRO A 5 -0.69 -10.69 18.20
C PRO A 5 0.45 -9.72 17.90
N SER A 6 1.68 -10.15 18.19
CA SER A 6 2.90 -9.38 18.01
C SER A 6 3.57 -9.83 16.72
N LYS A 7 3.74 -8.89 15.79
CA LYS A 7 4.53 -8.98 14.54
C LYS A 7 4.05 -9.96 13.44
N GLU A 8 3.42 -11.09 13.75
CA GLU A 8 3.12 -12.11 12.73
C GLU A 8 2.01 -11.71 11.73
N ASN A 9 0.96 -11.00 12.17
CA ASN A 9 -0.12 -10.57 11.25
C ASN A 9 0.34 -9.51 10.23
N SER A 10 1.37 -8.72 10.55
CA SER A 10 1.95 -7.81 9.56
C SER A 10 2.72 -8.58 8.48
N GLN A 11 3.27 -9.75 8.79
CA GLN A 11 4.01 -10.56 7.81
C GLN A 11 3.12 -11.21 6.75
N GLN A 12 1.89 -11.61 7.12
CA GLN A 12 0.95 -12.28 6.20
C GLN A 12 0.35 -11.36 5.13
N VAL A 13 0.31 -10.04 5.34
CA VAL A 13 -0.24 -9.08 4.35
C VAL A 13 0.75 -8.81 3.20
N TYR A 14 2.05 -9.09 3.39
CA TYR A 14 3.08 -8.92 2.34
C TYR A 14 3.04 -9.99 1.23
N THR A 15 2.23 -11.04 1.41
CA THR A 15 2.29 -12.28 0.63
C THR A 15 1.01 -12.59 -0.12
N GLU A 16 0.52 -11.68 -0.96
CA GLU A 16 -0.14 -12.16 -2.18
C GLU A 16 0.97 -12.68 -3.12
N ASP A 17 1.12 -14.00 -3.16
CA ASP A 17 1.87 -14.78 -4.17
C ASP A 17 3.37 -14.45 -4.25
N LEU A 18 4.17 -14.88 -3.27
CA LEU A 18 5.59 -15.17 -3.51
C LEU A 18 5.76 -16.68 -3.32
N PRO A 19 6.25 -17.44 -4.31
CA PRO A 19 6.84 -18.74 -4.04
C PRO A 19 7.74 -18.66 -2.80
N THR A 20 7.46 -19.48 -1.79
CA THR A 20 8.18 -19.52 -0.49
C THR A 20 9.70 -19.74 -0.62
N GLN A 21 10.18 -20.04 -1.83
CA GLN A 21 11.57 -20.28 -2.20
C GLN A 21 12.38 -19.02 -2.59
N LEU A 22 11.80 -17.82 -2.44
CA LEU A 22 12.32 -16.54 -2.95
C LEU A 22 13.32 -15.81 -2.07
N VAL A 23 13.88 -16.45 -1.04
CA VAL A 23 14.80 -15.81 -0.11
C VAL A 23 16.14 -16.54 -0.12
N SER A 24 17.06 -16.04 -0.95
CA SER A 24 18.50 -16.32 -0.81
C SER A 24 19.30 -15.02 -0.90
N ASP A 25 20.40 -14.92 -0.17
CA ASP A 25 21.18 -13.69 -0.03
C ASP A 25 22.08 -13.34 -1.23
N SER A 26 22.15 -14.18 -2.28
CA SER A 26 23.01 -13.93 -3.44
C SER A 26 22.31 -14.16 -4.80
N GLY A 27 22.49 -13.19 -5.70
CA GLY A 27 22.11 -13.24 -7.11
C GLY A 27 20.72 -12.72 -7.47
N CYS A 28 20.47 -12.62 -8.77
CA CYS A 28 19.15 -12.38 -9.36
C CYS A 28 18.45 -13.72 -9.63
N ARG A 29 17.17 -13.84 -9.30
CA ARG A 29 16.36 -15.03 -9.58
C ARG A 29 15.03 -14.61 -10.17
N LEU A 30 14.59 -15.33 -11.18
CA LEU A 30 13.42 -14.96 -11.97
C LEU A 30 12.49 -16.17 -12.09
N TRP A 31 11.20 -15.89 -11.98
CA TRP A 31 10.12 -16.83 -12.22
C TRP A 31 9.07 -16.14 -13.06
N TYR A 32 8.46 -16.88 -13.96
CA TYR A 32 7.46 -16.32 -14.85
C TYR A 32 6.28 -17.27 -15.01
N ARG A 33 5.22 -16.75 -15.62
CA ARG A 33 4.04 -17.52 -15.99
C ARG A 33 3.56 -17.07 -17.35
N HIS A 34 3.27 -18.02 -18.23
CA HIS A 34 2.69 -17.73 -19.53
C HIS A 34 1.18 -17.45 -19.47
N SER A 35 0.62 -17.01 -20.57
CA SER A 35 -0.82 -16.77 -20.69
C SER A 35 -1.58 -18.09 -20.71
N GLY A 36 -2.53 -18.27 -19.79
CA GLY A 36 -3.41 -19.44 -19.77
C GLY A 36 -2.87 -20.64 -19.00
N GLU A 37 -1.74 -20.47 -18.33
CA GLU A 37 -1.11 -21.51 -17.51
C GLU A 37 -1.21 -21.17 -16.02
N ASP A 38 -1.33 -22.20 -15.20
CA ASP A 38 -1.36 -22.08 -13.73
C ASP A 38 0.02 -22.29 -13.10
N GLU A 39 0.92 -22.99 -13.78
CA GLU A 39 2.27 -23.28 -13.29
C GLU A 39 3.17 -22.04 -13.34
N ILE A 40 4.13 -21.97 -12.42
CA ILE A 40 5.14 -20.92 -12.35
C ILE A 40 6.48 -21.56 -12.72
N ASP A 41 7.03 -21.17 -13.85
CA ASP A 41 8.33 -21.62 -14.30
C ASP A 41 9.44 -20.84 -13.61
N LYS A 42 10.51 -21.55 -13.27
CA LYS A 42 11.76 -20.92 -12.84
C LYS A 42 12.58 -20.60 -14.08
N MET A 43 12.93 -19.33 -14.24
CA MET A 43 13.81 -18.92 -15.31
C MET A 43 15.19 -19.58 -15.10
N PRO A 44 15.80 -20.15 -16.15
CA PRO A 44 17.14 -20.73 -16.05
C PRO A 44 18.10 -19.67 -15.49
N TYR A 45 18.98 -20.07 -14.56
CA TYR A 45 20.02 -19.18 -14.06
C TYR A 45 20.95 -18.84 -15.23
N ILE A 46 21.10 -17.55 -15.51
CA ILE A 46 21.99 -17.05 -16.55
C ILE A 46 23.16 -16.37 -15.85
N PRO A 47 24.33 -17.02 -15.72
CA PRO A 47 25.53 -16.35 -15.23
C PRO A 47 25.90 -15.22 -16.20
N GLU A 48 26.29 -14.06 -15.69
CA GLU A 48 26.79 -12.95 -16.54
C GLU A 48 27.96 -13.40 -17.44
N SER A 49 28.75 -14.38 -16.97
CA SER A 49 29.84 -14.99 -17.76
C SER A 49 29.38 -15.77 -18.99
N GLN A 50 28.09 -16.11 -19.10
CA GLN A 50 27.49 -16.78 -20.27
C GLN A 50 26.77 -15.80 -21.22
N LEU A 51 26.71 -14.51 -20.88
CA LEU A 51 26.12 -13.46 -21.72
C LEU A 51 27.22 -12.61 -22.38
N THR A 52 28.19 -13.26 -23.03
CA THR A 52 29.33 -12.56 -23.66
C THR A 52 29.00 -12.02 -25.04
N THR A 53 27.93 -12.51 -25.69
CA THR A 53 27.47 -12.03 -26.99
C THR A 53 25.95 -11.74 -27.02
N VAL A 54 25.53 -10.89 -27.97
CA VAL A 54 24.11 -10.60 -28.23
C VAL A 54 23.36 -11.85 -28.72
N GLU A 55 24.05 -12.83 -29.32
CA GLU A 55 23.44 -14.05 -29.84
C GLU A 55 23.14 -15.08 -28.73
N ASP A 56 24.03 -15.25 -27.76
CA ASP A 56 23.79 -16.09 -26.57
C ASP A 56 22.58 -15.56 -25.79
N TYR A 57 22.54 -14.23 -25.65
CA TYR A 57 21.45 -13.49 -25.02
C TYR A 57 20.09 -13.73 -25.71
N ASN A 58 20.04 -13.54 -27.03
CA ASN A 58 18.83 -13.73 -27.80
C ASN A 58 18.36 -15.20 -27.81
N THR A 59 19.28 -16.15 -27.77
CA THR A 59 18.94 -17.58 -27.76
C THR A 59 18.26 -17.98 -26.45
N ILE A 60 18.81 -17.56 -25.31
CA ILE A 60 18.25 -17.87 -23.98
C ILE A 60 16.93 -17.13 -23.74
N ILE A 61 16.81 -15.86 -24.17
CA ILE A 61 15.54 -15.15 -24.06
C ILE A 61 14.48 -15.74 -24.98
N ARG A 62 14.83 -16.20 -26.18
CA ARG A 62 13.87 -16.87 -27.06
C ARG A 62 13.32 -18.16 -26.46
N SER A 63 14.12 -18.92 -25.70
CA SER A 63 13.68 -20.19 -25.12
C SER A 63 12.62 -20.04 -24.03
N ILE A 64 12.48 -18.86 -23.41
CA ILE A 64 11.45 -18.60 -22.39
C ILE A 64 10.15 -18.00 -22.96
N HIS A 65 10.07 -17.82 -24.29
CA HIS A 65 8.89 -17.27 -24.98
C HIS A 65 8.37 -15.95 -24.36
N PRO A 66 9.16 -14.86 -24.38
CA PRO A 66 8.93 -13.65 -23.58
C PRO A 66 7.60 -12.96 -23.87
N TYR A 67 7.11 -13.05 -25.11
CA TYR A 67 5.82 -12.49 -25.51
C TYR A 67 4.61 -13.23 -24.94
N GLN A 68 4.78 -14.46 -24.48
CA GLN A 68 3.73 -15.22 -23.81
C GLN A 68 3.72 -14.97 -22.30
N ILE A 69 4.79 -14.38 -21.73
CA ILE A 69 4.90 -14.12 -20.29
C ILE A 69 3.91 -13.03 -19.88
N THR A 70 3.02 -13.38 -18.96
CA THR A 70 2.01 -12.46 -18.41
C THR A 70 2.28 -12.07 -16.95
N HIS A 71 3.01 -12.92 -16.21
CA HIS A 71 3.39 -12.65 -14.83
C HIS A 71 4.89 -12.83 -14.68
N LEU A 72 5.54 -11.89 -14.00
CA LEU A 72 6.96 -11.98 -13.65
C LEU A 72 7.13 -11.79 -12.14
N TYR A 73 7.93 -12.65 -11.52
CA TYR A 73 8.38 -12.56 -10.15
C TYR A 73 9.90 -12.56 -10.17
N ALA A 74 10.52 -11.47 -9.71
CA ALA A 74 11.97 -11.30 -9.75
C ALA A 74 12.51 -10.97 -8.37
N GLN A 75 13.53 -11.71 -7.94
CA GLN A 75 14.44 -11.28 -6.89
C GLN A 75 15.64 -10.58 -7.54
N ILE A 76 15.89 -9.32 -7.20
CA ILE A 76 16.92 -8.47 -7.80
C ILE A 76 17.84 -7.93 -6.71
N ASN A 77 19.05 -8.45 -6.63
CA ASN A 77 20.07 -7.98 -5.68
C ASN A 77 21.29 -7.37 -6.37
N GLN A 78 21.36 -7.43 -7.71
CA GLN A 78 22.45 -6.95 -8.57
C GLN A 78 21.85 -6.36 -9.87
N GLU A 79 22.69 -5.90 -10.80
CA GLU A 79 22.22 -5.46 -12.12
C GLU A 79 21.46 -6.60 -12.81
N MET A 80 20.39 -6.24 -13.53
CA MET A 80 19.57 -7.19 -14.27
C MET A 80 19.08 -6.51 -15.55
N LEU A 81 18.72 -7.34 -16.51
CA LEU A 81 18.19 -6.90 -17.79
C LEU A 81 16.93 -6.06 -17.61
N PRO A 82 16.67 -5.10 -18.51
CA PRO A 82 15.44 -4.34 -18.46
C PRO A 82 14.22 -5.27 -18.63
N LEU A 83 13.22 -5.08 -17.77
CA LEU A 83 12.06 -5.99 -17.65
C LEU A 83 11.24 -6.07 -18.94
N ASP A 84 11.29 -5.05 -19.77
CA ASP A 84 10.55 -4.97 -21.03
C ASP A 84 11.10 -5.87 -22.14
N PHE A 85 12.38 -6.24 -22.08
CA PHE A 85 12.92 -7.31 -22.92
C PHE A 85 12.46 -8.69 -22.45
N LEU A 86 12.31 -8.88 -21.14
CA LEU A 86 11.96 -10.17 -20.56
C LEU A 86 10.47 -10.50 -20.69
N CYS A 87 9.60 -9.51 -20.51
CA CYS A 87 8.16 -9.74 -20.47
C CYS A 87 7.35 -8.55 -21.04
N PRO A 88 7.47 -8.25 -22.34
CA PRO A 88 6.83 -7.08 -22.97
C PRO A 88 5.29 -7.08 -22.84
N ASN A 89 4.68 -8.25 -22.64
CA ASN A 89 3.23 -8.43 -22.48
C ASN A 89 2.79 -8.63 -21.02
N ALA A 90 3.66 -8.36 -20.05
CA ALA A 90 3.36 -8.55 -18.64
C ALA A 90 2.11 -7.77 -18.18
N ILE A 91 1.28 -8.47 -17.41
CA ILE A 91 0.08 -7.95 -16.75
C ILE A 91 0.33 -7.78 -15.25
N ARG A 92 1.22 -8.61 -14.67
CA ARG A 92 1.64 -8.52 -13.26
C ARG A 92 3.15 -8.63 -13.14
N ILE A 93 3.74 -7.74 -12.36
CA ILE A 93 5.16 -7.81 -11.99
C ILE A 93 5.30 -7.72 -10.48
N LYS A 94 6.14 -8.59 -9.91
CA LYS A 94 6.55 -8.53 -8.52
C LYS A 94 8.07 -8.53 -8.43
N LEU A 95 8.62 -7.48 -7.85
CA LEU A 95 10.06 -7.29 -7.67
C LEU A 95 10.39 -7.32 -6.18
N VAL A 96 11.41 -8.10 -5.82
CA VAL A 96 11.93 -8.20 -4.46
C VAL A 96 13.43 -7.94 -4.51
N GLY A 97 13.90 -6.91 -3.83
CA GLY A 97 15.32 -6.63 -3.67
C GLY A 97 15.74 -6.65 -2.21
N ASN A 98 17.02 -6.38 -1.99
CA ASN A 98 17.52 -5.99 -0.68
C ASN A 98 17.40 -4.46 -0.55
N ARG A 99 17.27 -3.91 0.66
CA ARG A 99 17.05 -2.45 0.86
C ARG A 99 18.14 -1.53 0.26
N GLN A 100 19.23 -2.10 -0.27
CA GLN A 100 20.31 -1.42 -0.97
C GLN A 100 20.18 -1.53 -2.51
N THR A 101 19.32 -2.42 -3.02
CA THR A 101 19.07 -2.60 -4.46
C THR A 101 18.65 -1.28 -5.08
N SER A 102 19.49 -0.82 -6.00
CA SER A 102 19.19 0.25 -6.94
C SER A 102 19.01 -0.40 -8.31
N TYR A 103 17.79 -0.37 -8.84
CA TYR A 103 17.47 -0.91 -10.15
C TYR A 103 16.70 0.15 -10.95
N PRO A 104 17.09 0.43 -12.21
CA PRO A 104 16.39 1.41 -13.03
C PRO A 104 15.00 0.90 -13.42
N LEU A 105 13.97 1.51 -12.84
CA LEU A 105 12.57 1.16 -13.12
C LEU A 105 12.04 1.85 -14.39
N ASP A 106 12.89 2.55 -15.13
CA ASP A 106 12.54 3.28 -16.36
C ASP A 106 11.97 2.35 -17.45
N CYS A 107 12.40 1.09 -17.48
CA CYS A 107 11.89 0.09 -18.40
C CYS A 107 10.42 -0.29 -18.13
N LEU A 108 9.89 -0.08 -16.91
CA LEU A 108 8.47 -0.31 -16.63
C LEU A 108 7.59 0.54 -17.53
N GLY A 109 8.07 1.71 -17.96
CA GLY A 109 7.30 2.62 -18.78
C GLY A 109 6.87 2.06 -20.13
N SER A 110 7.51 1.03 -20.68
CA SER A 110 7.10 0.42 -21.96
C SER A 110 6.01 -0.66 -21.79
N LEU A 111 5.77 -1.13 -20.56
CA LEU A 111 4.84 -2.23 -20.25
C LEU A 111 3.38 -1.77 -20.15
N ARG A 112 2.80 -1.32 -21.27
CA ARG A 112 1.46 -0.70 -21.33
C ARG A 112 0.30 -1.61 -20.87
N LYS A 113 0.49 -2.93 -20.85
CA LYS A 113 -0.52 -3.92 -20.42
C LYS A 113 -0.50 -4.19 -18.90
N LEU A 114 0.46 -3.62 -18.18
CA LEU A 114 0.70 -3.89 -16.77
C LEU A 114 -0.46 -3.36 -15.92
N LYS A 115 -1.10 -4.27 -15.18
CA LYS A 115 -2.24 -3.99 -14.29
C LYS A 115 -1.86 -4.04 -12.82
N LYS A 116 -0.88 -4.86 -12.45
CA LYS A 116 -0.50 -5.09 -11.05
C LYS A 116 1.01 -5.01 -10.87
N ILE A 117 1.46 -4.18 -9.96
CA ILE A 117 2.89 -4.06 -9.58
C ILE A 117 3.03 -4.25 -8.08
N GLY A 118 3.99 -5.08 -7.68
CA GLY A 118 4.49 -5.13 -6.32
C GLY A 118 6.00 -4.93 -6.31
N ILE A 119 6.51 -3.96 -5.54
CA ILE A 119 7.95 -3.71 -5.41
C ILE A 119 8.30 -3.72 -3.93
N ARG A 120 9.28 -4.54 -3.55
CA ARG A 120 9.75 -4.66 -2.18
C ARG A 120 11.25 -4.49 -2.10
N GLY A 121 11.71 -3.67 -1.16
CA GLY A 121 13.14 -3.57 -0.85
C GLY A 121 13.94 -2.99 -2.01
N PHE A 122 13.50 -1.88 -2.61
CA PHE A 122 14.31 -1.10 -3.55
C PHE A 122 14.56 0.27 -2.94
N ASN A 123 15.74 0.86 -3.16
CA ASN A 123 16.04 2.18 -2.65
C ASN A 123 15.31 3.26 -3.48
N MET A 124 14.18 3.76 -2.98
CA MET A 124 13.40 4.87 -3.57
C MET A 124 13.49 6.14 -2.71
N SER A 125 14.65 6.39 -2.09
CA SER A 125 14.86 7.57 -1.23
C SER A 125 14.73 8.91 -1.97
N LYS A 126 14.92 8.92 -3.29
CA LYS A 126 14.66 10.07 -4.18
C LYS A 126 13.19 10.22 -4.59
N GLY A 127 12.32 9.30 -4.17
CA GLY A 127 10.92 9.23 -4.59
C GLY A 127 10.65 8.06 -5.54
N LEU A 128 9.36 7.80 -5.76
CA LEU A 128 8.89 6.84 -6.76
C LEU A 128 9.05 7.46 -8.16
N PRO A 129 9.70 6.78 -9.13
CA PRO A 129 10.02 7.39 -10.42
C PRO A 129 8.76 7.68 -11.26
N ASP A 130 8.77 8.84 -11.93
CA ASP A 130 7.66 9.34 -12.75
C ASP A 130 7.22 8.38 -13.85
N VAL A 131 8.12 7.51 -14.30
CA VAL A 131 7.82 6.49 -15.31
C VAL A 131 6.61 5.62 -14.95
N ILE A 132 6.37 5.38 -13.66
CA ILE A 132 5.22 4.61 -13.19
C ILE A 132 3.92 5.31 -13.59
N CYS A 133 3.89 6.64 -13.65
CA CYS A 133 2.73 7.41 -14.10
C CYS A 133 2.38 7.20 -15.59
N SER A 134 3.26 6.57 -16.38
CA SER A 134 2.97 6.21 -17.78
C SER A 134 2.16 4.91 -17.95
N LEU A 135 1.90 4.21 -16.83
CA LEU A 135 1.18 2.93 -16.79
C LEU A 135 -0.32 3.15 -16.61
N SER A 136 -0.98 3.66 -17.65
CA SER A 136 -2.42 3.98 -17.60
C SER A 136 -3.33 2.77 -17.31
N SER A 137 -2.87 1.54 -17.56
CA SER A 137 -3.61 0.30 -17.30
C SER A 137 -3.50 -0.20 -15.85
N LEU A 138 -2.67 0.44 -15.02
CA LEU A 138 -2.37 -0.02 -13.67
C LEU A 138 -3.58 0.11 -12.75
N THR A 139 -3.96 -1.00 -12.11
CA THR A 139 -5.09 -1.06 -11.16
C THR A 139 -4.66 -1.34 -9.73
N LYS A 140 -3.50 -1.99 -9.52
CA LYS A 140 -2.93 -2.25 -8.18
C LYS A 140 -1.44 -1.91 -8.15
N LEU A 141 -1.05 -1.10 -7.18
CA LEU A 141 0.35 -0.76 -6.89
C LEU A 141 0.65 -1.06 -5.42
N LEU A 142 1.64 -1.91 -5.18
CA LEU A 142 2.18 -2.22 -3.86
C LEU A 142 3.64 -1.83 -3.77
N LEU A 143 4.00 -1.07 -2.74
CA LEU A 143 5.36 -0.65 -2.43
C LEU A 143 5.67 -1.03 -0.98
N ALA A 144 6.72 -1.81 -0.73
CA ALA A 144 7.07 -2.26 0.62
C ALA A 144 8.56 -2.08 0.92
N SER A 145 8.90 -1.52 2.09
CA SER A 145 10.29 -1.38 2.53
C SER A 145 11.19 -0.65 1.51
N CYS A 146 10.64 0.31 0.75
CA CYS A 146 11.36 1.00 -0.33
C CYS A 146 12.01 2.33 0.10
N GLN A 147 12.03 2.66 1.39
CA GLN A 147 12.51 3.94 1.92
C GLN A 147 11.85 5.17 1.27
N LEU A 148 10.64 4.99 0.74
CA LEU A 148 9.89 5.98 -0.03
C LEU A 148 9.62 7.21 0.82
N ARG A 149 9.91 8.40 0.30
CA ARG A 149 9.69 9.70 0.99
C ARG A 149 8.65 10.57 0.33
N ASP A 150 8.40 10.36 -0.96
CA ASP A 150 7.51 11.18 -1.76
C ASP A 150 6.87 10.38 -2.92
N LEU A 151 5.81 10.92 -3.51
CA LEU A 151 5.10 10.38 -4.66
C LEU A 151 5.26 11.34 -5.85
N PRO A 152 5.21 10.85 -7.09
CA PRO A 152 5.41 11.69 -8.28
C PRO A 152 4.27 12.69 -8.45
N GLU A 153 4.57 13.90 -8.94
CA GLU A 153 3.57 14.96 -9.15
C GLU A 153 2.48 14.55 -10.14
N ARG A 154 2.79 13.68 -11.10
CA ARG A 154 1.88 13.23 -12.15
C ARG A 154 1.03 12.01 -11.76
N PHE A 155 0.80 11.78 -10.47
CA PHE A 155 0.09 10.59 -9.99
C PHE A 155 -1.35 10.50 -10.52
N LYS A 156 -1.98 11.63 -10.86
CA LYS A 156 -3.26 11.68 -11.61
C LYS A 156 -3.28 10.84 -12.89
N ALA A 157 -2.13 10.63 -13.54
CA ALA A 157 -2.05 9.85 -14.77
C ALA A 157 -2.39 8.36 -14.56
N LEU A 158 -2.31 7.87 -13.31
CA LEU A 158 -2.76 6.53 -12.91
C LEU A 158 -4.28 6.50 -12.70
N SER A 159 -5.04 6.93 -13.72
CA SER A 159 -6.49 7.14 -13.62
C SER A 159 -7.31 5.86 -13.38
N ASN A 160 -6.72 4.69 -13.60
CA ASN A 160 -7.36 3.38 -13.36
C ASN A 160 -6.93 2.71 -12.06
N LEU A 161 -6.08 3.37 -11.25
CA LEU A 161 -5.57 2.77 -10.01
C LEU A 161 -6.69 2.67 -8.97
N GLN A 162 -6.95 1.45 -8.51
CA GLN A 162 -8.00 1.12 -7.55
C GLN A 162 -7.44 0.76 -6.18
N ILE A 163 -6.24 0.19 -6.14
CA ILE A 163 -5.61 -0.28 -4.91
C ILE A 163 -4.18 0.26 -4.85
N LEU A 164 -3.90 1.05 -3.81
CA LEU A 164 -2.56 1.55 -3.49
C LEU A 164 -2.19 1.07 -2.08
N GLN A 165 -1.11 0.30 -1.99
CA GLN A 165 -0.60 -0.21 -0.73
C GLN A 165 0.85 0.19 -0.55
N ILE A 166 1.15 0.91 0.52
CA ILE A 166 2.49 1.37 0.87
C ILE A 166 2.79 0.90 2.29
N PHE A 167 3.88 0.16 2.43
CA PHE A 167 4.34 -0.38 3.69
C PHE A 167 5.77 0.08 3.98
N GLU A 168 6.06 0.46 5.22
CA GLU A 168 7.41 0.84 5.66
C GLU A 168 8.01 1.99 4.83
N ALA A 169 7.24 3.07 4.61
CA ALA A 169 7.71 4.31 4.01
C ALA A 169 8.11 5.36 5.07
N ASN A 170 8.67 6.48 4.63
CA ASN A 170 9.09 7.57 5.50
C ASN A 170 8.46 8.91 5.08
N PHE A 171 7.14 9.03 5.22
CA PHE A 171 6.39 10.26 4.98
C PHE A 171 6.40 11.19 6.21
N ALA A 172 7.59 11.44 6.77
CA ALA A 172 7.74 12.27 7.97
C ALA A 172 7.28 13.72 7.77
N ASN A 173 7.31 14.22 6.53
CA ASN A 173 6.83 15.54 6.14
C ASN A 173 5.34 15.56 5.75
N GLY A 174 4.62 14.44 5.93
CA GLY A 174 3.24 14.27 5.53
C GLY A 174 3.08 13.47 4.24
N LEU A 175 1.86 12.99 4.02
CA LEU A 175 1.48 12.30 2.78
C LEU A 175 1.29 13.33 1.66
N PRO A 176 1.89 13.14 0.47
CA PRO A 176 1.79 14.11 -0.63
C PRO A 176 0.35 14.30 -1.13
N GLU A 177 -0.02 15.53 -1.49
CA GLU A 177 -1.37 15.84 -1.98
C GLU A 177 -1.73 15.08 -3.27
N ALA A 178 -0.73 14.74 -4.10
CA ALA A 178 -0.88 14.00 -5.35
C ALA A 178 -1.65 12.68 -5.20
N ILE A 179 -1.65 12.05 -4.01
CA ILE A 179 -2.45 10.85 -3.75
C ILE A 179 -3.95 11.08 -3.94
N SER A 180 -4.40 12.32 -3.75
CA SER A 180 -5.80 12.73 -3.84
C SER A 180 -6.29 12.85 -5.28
N GLU A 181 -5.38 12.72 -6.25
CA GLU A 181 -5.68 12.78 -7.68
C GLU A 181 -6.04 11.42 -8.27
N LEU A 182 -5.87 10.34 -7.51
CA LEU A 182 -6.22 8.97 -7.88
C LEU A 182 -7.75 8.76 -7.78
N SER A 183 -8.50 9.37 -8.68
CA SER A 183 -9.97 9.45 -8.58
C SER A 183 -10.69 8.10 -8.49
N MET A 184 -10.11 7.02 -9.03
CA MET A 184 -10.69 5.67 -9.01
C MET A 184 -10.25 4.82 -7.80
N LEU A 185 -9.48 5.40 -6.87
CA LEU A 185 -8.91 4.66 -5.75
C LEU A 185 -10.03 4.19 -4.80
N LYS A 186 -10.06 2.88 -4.56
CA LYS A 186 -11.00 2.20 -3.66
C LYS A 186 -10.35 1.78 -2.36
N GLN A 187 -9.08 1.41 -2.40
CA GLN A 187 -8.34 0.96 -1.22
C GLN A 187 -7.02 1.70 -1.11
N LEU A 188 -6.81 2.33 0.04
CA LEU A 188 -5.57 2.98 0.41
C LEU A 188 -5.04 2.35 1.70
N VAL A 189 -3.87 1.72 1.61
CA VAL A 189 -3.20 1.05 2.73
C VAL A 189 -1.84 1.72 2.94
N LEU A 190 -1.62 2.29 4.12
CA LEU A 190 -0.46 3.07 4.51
C LEU A 190 0.04 2.59 5.87
N VAL A 191 0.76 1.46 5.89
CA VAL A 191 1.18 0.81 7.13
C VAL A 191 2.62 1.19 7.46
N GLN A 192 2.87 1.57 8.71
CA GLN A 192 4.23 1.87 9.19
C GLN A 192 4.94 2.92 8.31
N CYS A 193 4.25 4.01 7.98
CA CYS A 193 4.71 5.03 7.02
C CYS A 193 5.25 6.31 7.70
N ASN A 194 5.42 6.30 9.03
CA ASN A 194 5.80 7.47 9.86
C ASN A 194 4.83 8.67 9.75
N LEU A 195 3.58 8.43 9.35
CA LEU A 195 2.59 9.49 9.18
C LEU A 195 2.10 10.04 10.53
N ARG A 196 1.89 11.35 10.58
CA ARG A 196 1.23 12.05 11.69
C ARG A 196 -0.09 12.71 11.30
N ASP A 197 -0.26 12.98 10.00
CA ASP A 197 -1.45 13.58 9.41
C ASP A 197 -1.61 13.09 7.96
N ILE A 198 -2.76 13.38 7.36
CA ILE A 198 -3.14 13.09 5.97
C ILE A 198 -3.74 14.36 5.38
N PRO A 199 -3.39 14.75 4.14
CA PRO A 199 -3.81 16.03 3.57
C PRO A 199 -5.33 16.12 3.41
N MET A 200 -5.88 17.32 3.62
CA MET A 200 -7.32 17.59 3.47
C MET A 200 -7.84 17.30 2.05
N SER A 201 -6.95 17.34 1.05
CA SER A 201 -7.24 16.97 -0.32
C SER A 201 -7.70 15.52 -0.48
N LEU A 202 -7.38 14.62 0.47
CA LEU A 202 -7.79 13.21 0.40
C LEU A 202 -9.33 13.04 0.35
N SER A 203 -10.08 14.05 0.81
CA SER A 203 -11.54 14.12 0.64
C SER A 203 -12.00 14.09 -0.82
N LYS A 204 -11.12 14.30 -1.81
CA LYS A 204 -11.42 14.13 -3.23
C LYS A 204 -11.58 12.66 -3.64
N LEU A 205 -11.09 11.70 -2.84
CA LEU A 205 -11.19 10.26 -3.12
C LEU A 205 -12.60 9.73 -2.81
N GLN A 206 -13.57 10.12 -3.61
CA GLN A 206 -14.98 9.79 -3.39
C GLN A 206 -15.27 8.29 -3.54
N HIS A 207 -14.43 7.52 -4.22
CA HIS A 207 -14.60 6.06 -4.36
C HIS A 207 -13.88 5.25 -3.28
N LEU A 208 -13.26 5.89 -2.28
CA LEU A 208 -12.49 5.18 -1.27
C LEU A 208 -13.41 4.42 -0.31
N GLU A 209 -13.30 3.09 -0.34
CA GLU A 209 -14.06 2.14 0.46
C GLU A 209 -13.25 1.61 1.65
N LYS A 210 -11.92 1.55 1.52
CA LYS A 210 -11.01 1.07 2.57
C LYS A 210 -9.86 2.03 2.79
N LEU A 211 -9.64 2.40 4.06
CA LEU A 211 -8.49 3.16 4.51
C LEU A 211 -7.82 2.42 5.66
N GLU A 212 -6.57 2.03 5.46
CA GLU A 212 -5.71 1.49 6.51
C GLU A 212 -4.51 2.41 6.73
N ILE A 213 -4.35 2.87 7.96
CA ILE A 213 -3.30 3.79 8.42
C ILE A 213 -2.65 3.25 9.70
N SER A 214 -2.60 1.92 9.82
CA SER A 214 -2.08 1.20 10.98
C SER A 214 -0.57 1.42 11.19
N LEU A 215 -0.11 1.25 12.42
CA LEU A 215 1.33 1.35 12.79
C LEU A 215 1.97 2.72 12.46
N ASN A 216 1.22 3.82 12.48
CA ASN A 216 1.72 5.18 12.26
C ASN A 216 1.90 5.95 13.59
N LYS A 217 2.03 7.27 13.50
CA LYS A 217 2.30 8.19 14.61
C LYS A 217 1.16 9.20 14.79
N PHE A 218 -0.08 8.79 14.49
CA PHE A 218 -1.24 9.65 14.68
C PHE A 218 -1.52 9.86 16.17
N THR A 219 -1.63 11.12 16.59
CA THR A 219 -2.09 11.49 17.94
C THR A 219 -3.62 11.70 17.98
N HIS A 220 -4.20 11.96 16.81
CA HIS A 220 -5.61 12.20 16.54
C HIS A 220 -5.95 11.59 15.17
N LEU A 221 -7.20 11.21 14.94
CA LEU A 221 -7.64 10.89 13.58
C LEU A 221 -7.80 12.19 12.76
N PRO A 222 -7.15 12.31 11.59
CA PRO A 222 -7.30 13.49 10.72
C PRO A 222 -8.76 13.75 10.33
N LYS A 223 -9.18 15.02 10.37
CA LYS A 223 -10.57 15.43 10.04
C LYS A 223 -10.99 15.04 8.63
N VAL A 224 -10.05 14.88 7.70
CA VAL A 224 -10.33 14.44 6.34
C VAL A 224 -10.97 13.05 6.29
N ILE A 225 -10.67 12.17 7.26
CA ILE A 225 -11.24 10.81 7.32
C ILE A 225 -12.77 10.88 7.42
N TYR A 226 -13.30 11.82 8.21
CA TYR A 226 -14.74 12.01 8.39
C TYR A 226 -15.45 12.53 7.13
N LYS A 227 -14.72 12.96 6.10
CA LYS A 227 -15.28 13.41 4.81
C LYS A 227 -15.33 12.30 3.76
N LEU A 228 -14.82 11.10 4.07
CA LEU A 228 -14.79 9.96 3.15
C LEU A 228 -16.10 9.18 3.25
N ASN A 229 -17.17 9.72 2.66
CA ASN A 229 -18.54 9.22 2.85
C ASN A 229 -18.76 7.76 2.40
N ASN A 230 -17.94 7.24 1.48
CA ASN A 230 -18.03 5.86 0.99
C ASN A 230 -17.14 4.88 1.76
N LEU A 231 -16.46 5.35 2.81
CA LEU A 231 -15.57 4.52 3.61
C LEU A 231 -16.37 3.45 4.37
N ASN A 232 -16.04 2.19 4.12
CA ASN A 232 -16.64 0.99 4.70
C ASN A 232 -15.73 0.36 5.76
N GLU A 233 -14.42 0.36 5.48
CA GLU A 233 -13.40 -0.19 6.36
C GLU A 233 -12.39 0.89 6.75
N LEU A 234 -12.20 1.09 8.07
CA LEU A 234 -11.21 1.98 8.62
C LEU A 234 -10.33 1.23 9.62
N ASP A 235 -9.04 1.08 9.33
CA ASP A 235 -8.05 0.51 10.24
C ASP A 235 -7.01 1.58 10.61
N PHE A 236 -6.95 1.93 11.89
CA PHE A 236 -5.90 2.78 12.46
C PHE A 236 -5.23 2.10 13.66
N SER A 237 -5.25 0.78 13.69
CA SER A 237 -4.65 -0.02 14.75
C SER A 237 -3.17 0.32 14.96
N SER A 238 -2.69 0.12 16.17
CA SER A 238 -1.31 0.34 16.60
C SER A 238 -0.80 1.78 16.41
N ASN A 239 -1.70 2.77 16.36
CA ASN A 239 -1.36 4.18 16.56
C ASN A 239 -1.29 4.46 18.07
N LYS A 240 -0.14 4.12 18.67
CA LYS A 240 0.04 4.07 20.13
C LYS A 240 -0.12 5.43 20.83
N GLU A 241 0.06 6.52 20.10
CA GLU A 241 -0.07 7.89 20.62
C GLU A 241 -1.47 8.49 20.43
N LEU A 242 -2.40 7.76 19.80
CA LEU A 242 -3.75 8.23 19.48
C LEU A 242 -4.57 8.41 20.76
N ARG A 243 -5.07 9.63 21.02
CA ARG A 243 -5.78 9.96 22.26
C ARG A 243 -7.28 10.14 22.10
N GLN A 244 -7.74 10.55 20.92
CA GLN A 244 -9.16 10.80 20.69
C GLN A 244 -9.57 10.60 19.23
N MET A 245 -10.84 10.21 19.10
CA MET A 245 -11.65 10.27 17.89
C MET A 245 -12.73 11.32 18.09
N GLU A 246 -13.05 12.09 17.05
CA GLU A 246 -14.10 13.10 17.12
C GLU A 246 -15.49 12.48 16.88
N PRO A 247 -16.57 13.09 17.42
CA PRO A 247 -17.95 12.66 17.16
C PRO A 247 -18.32 12.66 15.66
N ASP A 248 -17.55 13.36 14.84
CA ASP A 248 -17.67 13.36 13.37
C ASP A 248 -17.53 11.95 12.77
N LEU A 249 -17.02 10.95 13.51
CA LEU A 249 -17.10 9.54 13.13
C LEU A 249 -18.56 9.09 12.85
N LEU A 250 -19.55 9.72 13.49
CA LEU A 250 -20.97 9.46 13.26
C LEU A 250 -21.43 9.83 11.83
N THR A 251 -20.68 10.67 11.11
CA THR A 251 -20.98 11.06 9.72
C THR A 251 -20.65 9.95 8.70
N LEU A 252 -19.78 9.00 9.08
CA LEU A 252 -19.41 7.85 8.25
C LEU A 252 -20.49 6.77 8.30
N ASN A 253 -21.58 7.03 7.58
CA ASN A 253 -22.77 6.17 7.59
C ASN A 253 -22.51 4.77 7.00
N ASN A 254 -21.60 4.67 6.03
CA ASN A 254 -21.24 3.42 5.36
C ASN A 254 -20.18 2.59 6.11
N LEU A 255 -19.62 3.13 7.21
CA LEU A 255 -18.56 2.46 7.95
C LEU A 255 -19.10 1.24 8.71
N ASN A 256 -18.63 0.06 8.34
CA ASN A 256 -19.05 -1.23 8.87
C ASN A 256 -17.94 -1.94 9.65
N GLN A 257 -16.68 -1.67 9.32
CA GLN A 257 -15.52 -2.24 10.00
C GLN A 257 -14.61 -1.12 10.51
N LEU A 258 -14.30 -1.16 11.80
CA LEU A 258 -13.35 -0.26 12.43
C LEU A 258 -12.38 -1.07 13.29
N ASN A 259 -11.08 -0.97 12.98
CA ASN A 259 -10.02 -1.56 13.78
C ASN A 259 -9.17 -0.47 14.44
N CYS A 260 -9.06 -0.56 15.76
CA CYS A 260 -8.29 0.35 16.61
C CYS A 260 -7.40 -0.40 17.61
N VAL A 261 -7.20 -1.72 17.42
CA VAL A 261 -6.39 -2.56 18.32
C VAL A 261 -5.03 -1.92 18.55
N GLY A 262 -4.55 -1.88 19.80
CA GLY A 262 -3.25 -1.25 20.12
C GLY A 262 -3.26 0.28 20.20
N CYS A 263 -4.44 0.91 20.22
CA CYS A 263 -4.62 2.35 20.52
C CYS A 263 -5.04 2.56 22.00
N GLU A 264 -4.24 2.05 22.93
CA GLU A 264 -4.59 1.97 24.36
C GLU A 264 -4.74 3.34 25.04
N LEU A 265 -4.18 4.41 24.46
CA LEU A 265 -4.29 5.79 24.97
C LEU A 265 -5.59 6.50 24.55
N LEU A 266 -6.48 5.83 23.82
CA LEU A 266 -7.79 6.38 23.46
C LEU A 266 -8.63 6.70 24.70
N LYS A 267 -8.88 7.99 24.91
CA LYS A 267 -9.75 8.53 25.96
C LYS A 267 -11.17 8.78 25.48
N LEU A 268 -11.33 9.05 24.17
CA LEU A 268 -12.60 9.43 23.58
C LEU A 268 -12.83 8.77 22.22
N PRO A 269 -13.79 7.84 22.09
CA PRO A 269 -14.32 7.03 23.18
C PRO A 269 -13.19 6.24 23.85
N PRO A 270 -13.31 5.85 25.13
CA PRO A 270 -12.31 5.03 25.80
C PRO A 270 -12.00 3.75 25.03
N TYR A 271 -10.75 3.28 25.05
CA TYR A 271 -10.33 2.07 24.31
C TYR A 271 -11.23 0.84 24.57
N PHE A 272 -11.64 0.59 25.82
CA PHE A 272 -12.53 -0.53 26.16
C PHE A 272 -13.93 -0.43 25.52
N VAL A 273 -14.40 0.78 25.19
CA VAL A 273 -15.63 0.98 24.41
C VAL A 273 -15.37 0.65 22.95
N CYS A 274 -14.20 1.00 22.43
CA CYS A 274 -13.82 0.70 21.06
C CYS A 274 -13.75 -0.82 20.81
N GLN A 275 -13.27 -1.59 21.79
CA GLN A 275 -13.22 -3.06 21.73
C GLN A 275 -14.61 -3.72 21.63
N GLN A 276 -15.68 -3.02 22.02
CA GLN A 276 -17.06 -3.50 21.86
C GLN A 276 -17.63 -3.23 20.45
N GLY A 277 -16.83 -2.61 19.57
CA GLY A 277 -17.17 -2.35 18.18
C GLY A 277 -17.93 -1.05 17.93
N LEU A 278 -18.23 -0.81 16.65
CA LEU A 278 -18.87 0.41 16.16
C LEU A 278 -20.19 0.78 16.86
N PRO A 279 -21.12 -0.14 17.18
CA PRO A 279 -22.36 0.22 17.88
C PRO A 279 -22.11 0.87 19.24
N ALA A 280 -21.12 0.38 20.00
CA ALA A 280 -20.76 0.92 21.30
C ALA A 280 -20.11 2.31 21.18
N ILE A 281 -19.22 2.48 20.19
CA ILE A 281 -18.62 3.77 19.85
C ILE A 281 -19.70 4.80 19.50
N ARG A 282 -20.62 4.45 18.59
CA ARG A 282 -21.72 5.33 18.17
C ARG A 282 -22.60 5.72 19.36
N LYS A 283 -22.95 4.75 20.22
CA LYS A 283 -23.72 4.99 21.45
C LYS A 283 -22.99 5.92 22.43
N CYS A 284 -21.66 5.80 22.55
CA CYS A 284 -20.84 6.66 23.39
C CYS A 284 -20.92 8.13 22.95
N PHE A 285 -20.69 8.40 21.66
CA PHE A 285 -20.77 9.76 21.12
C PHE A 285 -22.18 10.34 21.19
N LEU A 286 -23.21 9.55 20.90
CA LEU A 286 -24.60 10.02 21.03
C LEU A 286 -24.96 10.41 22.47
N LYS A 287 -24.48 9.66 23.47
CA LYS A 287 -24.69 10.01 24.89
C LYS A 287 -23.96 11.31 25.26
N GLN A 288 -22.72 11.47 24.82
CA GLN A 288 -21.96 12.70 25.08
C GLN A 288 -22.59 13.92 24.42
N ASN A 289 -23.06 13.80 23.18
CA ASN A 289 -23.79 14.87 22.50
C ASN A 289 -25.05 15.27 23.26
N LYS A 290 -25.84 14.30 23.77
CA LYS A 290 -27.01 14.59 24.61
C LYS A 290 -26.63 15.30 25.91
N VAL A 291 -25.57 14.87 26.58
CA VAL A 291 -25.08 15.51 27.81
C VAL A 291 -24.60 16.93 27.53
N PHE A 292 -23.88 17.14 26.44
CA PHE A 292 -23.43 18.48 26.00
C PHE A 292 -24.61 19.42 25.72
N PHE A 293 -25.62 18.97 24.99
CA PHE A 293 -26.85 19.75 24.75
C PHE A 293 -27.64 20.04 26.03
N LEU A 294 -27.68 19.10 26.99
CA LEU A 294 -28.33 19.32 28.29
C LEU A 294 -27.56 20.35 29.14
N LEU A 295 -26.23 20.33 29.11
CA LEU A 295 -25.39 21.29 29.83
C LEU A 295 -25.53 22.71 29.25
N LEU A 296 -25.59 22.86 27.93
CA LEU A 296 -25.88 24.13 27.26
C LEU A 296 -27.23 24.72 27.69
N LYS A 297 -28.30 23.89 27.68
CA LYS A 297 -29.62 24.33 28.15
C LYS A 297 -29.62 24.75 29.63
N LEU A 298 -28.85 24.07 30.47
CA LEU A 298 -28.74 24.43 31.89
C LEU A 298 -27.94 25.72 32.13
N SER A 299 -26.96 26.03 31.28
CA SER A 299 -26.22 27.30 31.35
C SER A 299 -27.01 28.49 30.84
N GLU A 300 -27.96 28.29 29.92
CA GLU A 300 -28.87 29.34 29.42
C GLU A 300 -30.02 29.67 30.40
N MET A 301 -30.24 28.82 31.42
CA MET A 301 -31.25 29.04 32.47
C MET A 301 -30.70 29.72 33.74
N ARG A 302 -29.45 30.21 33.71
CA ARG A 302 -28.84 31.00 34.79
C ARG A 302 -28.65 32.44 34.35
#